data_AF-A0A7K0Z4F9-F1
#
_entry.id   AF-A0A7K0Z4F9-F1
#
_cell.length_a   1.000
_cell.length_b   1.000
_cell.length_c   1.000
_cell.angle_alpha   90.00
_cell.angle_beta   90.00
_cell.angle_gamma   90.00
#
_symmetry.space_group_name_H-M   'P 1'
#
loop_
_entity.id
_entity.type
_entity.pdbx_description
1 polymer ?
#
loop_
_entity_poly.entity_id
_entity_poly.type
_entity_poly.pdbx_seq_one_letter_code
_entity_poly.pdbx_strand_id
1 'polypeptide(L)'
;MAELKIQPNEIRDALANFVKSYDPGTATRDEVGTVSQAGDGIARVEGLPSTMANELLRFENGTLGLALNLDVREIGVVILGDYAGIEEGTSVRGTGEVLSVPVGDGFLGRVVDPLGRPIDGKGEIKPDARRALELQAPSVVERQPV
;
A
#
# COMPACT_ATOMS: atom_id res chain seq x y z
N MET A 1 4.26 -27.49 25.17
CA MET A 1 4.30 -27.25 23.72
C MET A 1 2.89 -27.51 23.20
N ALA A 2 2.15 -26.49 22.80
CA ALA A 2 0.80 -26.68 22.30
C ALA A 2 0.89 -27.32 20.91
N GLU A 3 0.34 -28.53 20.74
CA GLU A 3 0.22 -29.18 19.44
C GLU A 3 -0.63 -28.29 18.51
N LEU A 4 -0.02 -27.84 17.42
CA LEU A 4 -0.73 -27.13 16.36
C LEU A 4 -1.63 -28.15 15.64
N LYS A 5 -2.89 -28.25 16.05
CA LYS A 5 -3.90 -29.12 15.42
C LYS A 5 -4.37 -28.47 14.11
N ILE A 6 -3.72 -28.82 13.00
CA ILE A 6 -4.16 -28.41 11.66
C ILE A 6 -5.47 -29.14 11.35
N GLN A 7 -6.58 -28.40 11.22
CA GLN A 7 -7.90 -28.94 10.86
C GLN A 7 -8.15 -28.73 9.36
N PRO A 8 -8.19 -29.81 8.53
CA PRO A 8 -8.40 -29.68 7.09
C PRO A 8 -9.71 -28.99 6.70
N ASN A 9 -10.75 -29.16 7.51
CA ASN A 9 -12.06 -28.57 7.25
C ASN A 9 -12.03 -27.04 7.37
N GLU A 10 -11.33 -26.48 8.36
CA GLU A 10 -11.22 -25.03 8.55
C GLU A 10 -10.53 -24.35 7.37
N ILE A 11 -9.47 -24.98 6.83
CA ILE A 11 -8.75 -24.49 5.64
C ILE A 11 -9.68 -24.50 4.42
N ARG A 12 -10.42 -25.60 4.23
CA ARG A 12 -11.36 -25.73 3.11
C ARG A 12 -12.47 -24.68 3.19
N ASP A 13 -13.01 -24.45 4.38
CA ASP A 13 -14.09 -23.50 4.60
C ASP A 13 -13.59 -22.05 4.43
N ALA A 14 -12.37 -21.72 4.87
CA ALA A 14 -11.76 -20.42 4.63
C ALA A 14 -11.56 -20.14 3.12
N LEU A 15 -11.03 -21.11 2.36
CA LEU A 15 -10.87 -20.98 0.90
C LEU A 15 -12.23 -20.86 0.19
N ALA A 16 -13.22 -21.66 0.59
CA ALA A 16 -14.56 -21.59 0.02
C ALA A 16 -15.22 -20.23 0.28
N ASN A 17 -15.01 -19.64 1.46
CA ASN A 17 -15.49 -18.32 1.80
C ASN A 17 -14.79 -17.23 0.99
N PHE A 18 -13.47 -17.32 0.80
CA PHE A 18 -12.70 -16.37 -0.01
C PHE A 18 -13.22 -16.32 -1.46
N VAL A 19 -13.43 -17.48 -2.08
CA VAL A 19 -13.97 -17.56 -3.45
C VAL A 19 -15.39 -17.03 -3.52
N LYS A 20 -16.25 -17.32 -2.53
CA LYS A 20 -17.63 -16.80 -2.48
C LYS A 20 -17.69 -15.29 -2.28
N SER A 21 -16.72 -14.71 -1.57
CA SER A 21 -16.65 -13.26 -1.32
C SER A 21 -16.07 -12.46 -2.48
N TYR A 22 -15.55 -13.11 -3.52
CA TYR A 22 -15.01 -12.41 -4.68
C TYR A 22 -16.13 -11.78 -5.50
N ASP A 23 -16.21 -10.46 -5.46
CA ASP A 23 -17.04 -9.65 -6.33
C ASP A 23 -16.12 -8.91 -7.31
N PRO A 24 -16.27 -9.09 -8.64
CA PRO A 24 -15.40 -8.44 -9.62
C PRO A 24 -15.61 -6.90 -9.69
N GLY A 25 -16.58 -6.36 -8.96
CA GLY A 25 -16.90 -4.94 -8.95
C GLY A 25 -17.45 -4.43 -10.29
N THR A 26 -17.80 -3.15 -10.32
CA THR A 26 -18.21 -2.45 -11.56
C THR A 26 -16.96 -1.99 -12.31
N ALA A 27 -16.98 -2.03 -13.64
CA ALA A 27 -15.88 -1.53 -14.47
C ALA A 27 -15.66 -0.02 -14.24
N THR A 28 -14.74 0.31 -13.34
CA THR A 28 -14.31 1.68 -13.07
C THR A 28 -13.25 2.06 -14.10
N ARG A 29 -13.28 3.31 -14.58
CA ARG A 29 -12.18 3.83 -15.40
C ARG A 29 -10.98 4.07 -14.48
N ASP A 30 -10.07 3.12 -14.46
CA ASP A 30 -8.77 3.30 -13.81
C ASP A 30 -7.90 4.18 -14.70
N GLU A 31 -7.31 5.23 -14.13
CA GLU A 31 -6.23 5.96 -14.79
C GLU A 31 -4.97 5.11 -14.73
N VAL A 32 -4.33 4.93 -15.89
CA VAL A 32 -3.09 4.17 -16.03
C VAL A 32 -2.00 5.12 -16.51
N GLY A 33 -0.88 5.13 -15.80
CA GLY A 33 0.36 5.76 -16.22
C GLY A 33 1.37 4.73 -16.69
N THR A 34 2.44 5.23 -17.28
CA THR A 34 3.55 4.42 -17.81
C THR A 34 4.86 4.97 -17.29
N VAL A 35 5.74 4.09 -16.83
CA VAL A 35 7.10 4.47 -16.43
C VAL A 35 7.89 4.89 -17.68
N SER A 36 8.39 6.13 -17.70
CA SER A 36 9.31 6.62 -18.75
C SER A 36 10.77 6.37 -18.40
N GLN A 37 11.11 6.39 -17.11
CA GLN A 37 12.46 6.12 -16.62
C GLN A 37 12.38 5.49 -15.22
N ALA A 38 13.24 4.51 -14.94
CA ALA A 38 13.44 3.99 -13.59
C ALA A 38 14.92 3.82 -13.28
N GLY A 39 15.33 4.17 -12.07
CA GLY A 39 16.71 4.01 -11.60
C GLY A 39 16.89 4.51 -10.17
N ASP A 40 17.77 3.84 -9.41
CA ASP A 40 18.16 4.21 -8.04
C ASP A 40 16.96 4.45 -7.09
N GLY A 41 15.92 3.61 -7.20
CA GLY A 41 14.70 3.73 -6.39
C GLY A 41 13.77 4.88 -6.77
N ILE A 42 14.02 5.57 -7.89
CA ILE A 42 13.16 6.62 -8.43
C ILE A 42 12.60 6.18 -9.78
N ALA A 43 11.31 6.41 -10.00
CA ALA A 43 10.66 6.27 -11.29
C ALA A 43 10.07 7.61 -11.74
N ARG A 44 10.17 7.90 -13.04
CA ARG A 44 9.40 8.95 -13.71
C ARG A 44 8.23 8.29 -14.41
N VAL A 45 7.03 8.78 -14.14
CA VAL A 45 5.78 8.20 -14.65
C VAL A 45 5.04 9.26 -15.45
N GLU A 46 4.67 8.94 -16.68
CA GLU A 46 3.80 9.76 -17.51
C GLU A 46 2.35 9.30 -17.37
N GLY A 47 1.40 10.22 -17.50
CA GLY A 47 -0.03 9.96 -17.34
C GLY A 47 -0.54 10.28 -15.93
N LEU A 48 -1.59 9.57 -15.50
CA LEU A 48 -2.25 9.77 -14.19
C LEU A 48 -2.59 11.24 -13.87
N PRO A 49 -3.38 11.94 -14.72
CA PRO A 49 -3.68 13.36 -14.54
C PRO A 49 -4.42 13.68 -13.23
N SER A 50 -5.08 12.69 -12.62
CA SER A 50 -5.80 12.88 -11.36
C SER A 50 -4.97 12.53 -10.12
N THR A 51 -3.67 12.24 -10.26
CA THR A 51 -2.81 11.88 -9.11
C THR A 51 -2.63 13.05 -8.14
N MET A 52 -2.77 12.74 -6.85
CA MET A 52 -2.54 13.67 -5.75
C MET A 52 -1.07 13.67 -5.32
N ALA A 53 -0.63 14.79 -4.77
CA ALA A 53 0.67 14.83 -4.08
C ALA A 53 0.62 13.89 -2.87
N ASN A 54 1.71 13.14 -2.66
CA ASN A 54 1.83 12.11 -1.63
C ASN A 54 0.83 10.94 -1.79
N GLU A 55 0.29 10.72 -2.99
CA GLU A 55 -0.51 9.53 -3.28
C GLU A 55 0.37 8.28 -3.39
N LEU A 56 -0.17 7.15 -2.93
CA LEU A 56 0.39 5.84 -3.21
C LEU A 56 0.05 5.43 -4.64
N LEU A 57 1.07 5.11 -5.41
CA LEU A 57 0.94 4.52 -6.74
C LEU A 57 1.30 3.04 -6.69
N ARG A 58 0.66 2.22 -7.51
CA ARG A 58 0.90 0.79 -7.60
C ARG A 58 1.47 0.45 -8.97
N PHE A 59 2.68 -0.09 -8.97
CA PHE A 59 3.31 -0.67 -10.15
C PHE A 59 2.68 -2.02 -10.49
N GLU A 60 2.83 -2.45 -11.74
CA GLU A 60 2.29 -3.72 -12.25
C GLU A 60 2.74 -4.95 -11.43
N ASN A 61 3.98 -4.93 -10.94
CA ASN A 61 4.54 -5.98 -10.07
C ASN A 61 3.98 -5.96 -8.63
N GLY A 62 3.10 -5.02 -8.29
CA GLY A 62 2.50 -4.87 -6.97
C GLY A 62 3.33 -4.04 -5.98
N THR A 63 4.53 -3.60 -6.36
CA THR A 63 5.33 -2.65 -5.58
C THR A 63 4.58 -1.33 -5.48
N LEU A 64 4.70 -0.68 -4.32
CA LEU A 64 4.11 0.63 -4.08
C LEU A 64 5.15 1.72 -4.35
N GLY A 65 4.69 2.87 -4.82
CA GLY A 65 5.48 4.08 -4.95
C GLY A 65 4.77 5.27 -4.33
N LEU A 66 5.52 6.31 -4.01
CA LEU A 66 5.01 7.58 -3.51
C LEU A 66 5.15 8.65 -4.59
N ALA A 67 4.04 9.23 -5.03
CA ALA A 67 4.04 10.39 -5.92
C ALA A 67 4.53 11.63 -5.15
N LEU A 68 5.82 11.95 -5.27
CA LEU A 68 6.46 13.02 -4.51
C LEU A 68 6.46 14.35 -5.27
N ASN A 69 6.88 14.32 -6.54
CA ASN A 69 6.91 15.49 -7.41
C ASN A 69 5.87 15.35 -8.51
N LEU A 70 5.07 16.39 -8.73
CA LEU A 70 4.10 16.48 -9.82
C LEU A 70 4.55 17.57 -10.80
N ASP A 71 5.26 17.17 -11.85
CA ASP A 71 5.67 18.07 -12.93
C ASP A 71 4.60 18.12 -14.04
N VAL A 72 4.76 19.06 -14.97
CA VAL A 72 3.75 19.34 -16.01
C VAL A 72 3.49 18.13 -16.93
N ARG A 73 4.47 17.25 -17.10
CA ARG A 73 4.42 16.12 -18.04
C ARG A 73 4.71 14.76 -17.41
N GLU A 74 5.22 14.75 -16.18
CA GLU A 74 5.65 13.54 -15.52
C GLU A 74 5.52 13.66 -14.01
N ILE A 75 5.48 12.52 -13.35
CA ILE A 75 5.37 12.37 -11.91
C ILE A 75 6.65 11.71 -11.42
N GLY A 76 7.34 12.36 -10.48
CA GLY A 76 8.47 11.79 -9.77
C GLY A 76 7.97 10.88 -8.64
N VAL A 77 8.21 9.58 -8.80
CA VAL A 77 7.75 8.53 -7.89
C VAL A 77 8.93 7.92 -7.15
N VAL A 78 8.88 7.91 -5.82
CA VAL A 78 9.84 7.16 -4.99
C VAL A 78 9.33 5.74 -4.81
N ILE A 79 10.13 4.74 -5.18
CA ILE A 79 9.75 3.33 -5.11
C ILE A 79 9.90 2.84 -3.66
N LEU A 80 8.82 2.29 -3.10
CA LEU A 80 8.75 1.77 -1.73
C LEU A 80 8.87 0.24 -1.73
N GLY A 81 10.05 -0.25 -2.10
CA GLY A 81 10.33 -1.69 -2.15
C GLY A 81 11.48 -2.02 -3.10
N ASP A 82 11.46 -3.24 -3.64
CA ASP A 82 12.41 -3.66 -4.66
C ASP A 82 12.10 -2.98 -6.00
N TYR A 83 13.11 -2.28 -6.53
CA TYR A 83 13.03 -1.55 -7.79
C TYR A 83 13.54 -2.36 -8.99
N ALA A 84 14.17 -3.52 -8.77
CA ALA A 84 14.81 -4.30 -9.84
C ALA A 84 13.82 -4.81 -10.91
N GLY A 85 12.54 -4.91 -10.58
CA GLY A 85 11.47 -5.32 -11.50
C GLY A 85 10.63 -4.17 -12.08
N ILE A 86 11.12 -2.93 -12.01
CA ILE A 86 10.44 -1.75 -12.57
C ILE A 86 11.31 -1.20 -13.71
N GLU A 87 10.78 -1.29 -14.92
CA GLU A 87 11.46 -0.88 -16.16
C GLU A 87 10.62 0.17 -16.91
N GLU A 88 11.22 0.81 -17.91
CA GLU A 88 10.50 1.66 -18.86
C GLU A 88 9.35 0.86 -19.50
N GLY A 89 8.18 1.49 -19.63
CA GLY A 89 6.97 0.85 -20.14
C GLY A 89 6.13 0.14 -19.08
N THR A 90 6.62 -0.03 -17.85
CA THR A 90 5.84 -0.66 -16.76
C THR A 90 4.57 0.15 -16.47
N SER A 91 3.43 -0.53 -16.35
CA SER A 91 2.17 0.13 -16.03
C SER A 91 2.10 0.54 -14.56
N VAL A 92 1.55 1.73 -14.30
CA VAL A 92 1.37 2.30 -12.96
C VAL A 92 -0.08 2.72 -12.78
N ARG A 93 -0.66 2.45 -11.62
CA ARG A 93 -2.04 2.83 -11.30
C ARG A 93 -2.08 3.69 -10.05
N GLY A 94 -2.91 4.73 -10.08
CA GLY A 94 -3.26 5.50 -8.89
C GLY A 94 -4.08 4.64 -7.93
N THR A 95 -3.82 4.73 -6.63
CA THR A 95 -4.64 4.04 -5.62
C THR A 95 -5.76 4.93 -5.10
N GLY A 96 -5.69 6.25 -5.34
CA GLY A 96 -6.57 7.24 -4.74
C GLY A 96 -6.35 7.43 -3.24
N GLU A 97 -5.37 6.74 -2.65
CA GLU A 97 -5.02 6.84 -1.24
C GLU A 97 -3.77 7.69 -1.07
N VAL A 98 -3.88 8.76 -0.27
CA VAL A 98 -2.70 9.45 0.26
C VAL A 98 -1.92 8.48 1.16
N LEU A 99 -0.60 8.68 1.23
CA LEU A 99 0.33 7.91 2.04
C LEU A 99 -0.24 7.62 3.43
N SER A 100 -0.60 6.35 3.64
CA SER A 100 -1.29 5.88 4.84
C SER A 100 -0.90 4.45 5.18
N VAL A 101 -0.92 4.15 6.48
CA VAL A 101 -0.54 2.85 7.03
C VAL A 101 -1.69 2.24 7.82
N PRO A 102 -1.80 0.90 7.84
CA PRO A 102 -2.73 0.22 8.74
C PRO A 102 -2.34 0.45 10.21
N VAL A 103 -3.35 0.62 11.07
CA VAL A 103 -3.19 0.82 12.51
C VAL A 103 -4.18 -0.06 13.28
N GLY A 104 -3.86 -0.38 14.52
CA GLY A 104 -4.72 -1.16 15.41
C GLY A 104 -3.95 -1.87 16.51
N ASP A 105 -4.67 -2.45 17.46
CA ASP A 105 -4.06 -3.16 18.60
C ASP A 105 -3.39 -4.47 18.18
N GLY A 106 -3.77 -5.01 17.02
CA GLY A 106 -3.17 -6.23 16.43
C GLY A 106 -1.67 -6.10 16.09
N PHE A 107 -1.12 -4.89 16.11
CA PHE A 107 0.31 -4.63 15.88
C PHE A 107 1.17 -4.82 17.13
N LEU A 108 0.57 -4.91 18.33
CA LEU A 108 1.31 -5.07 19.58
C LEU A 108 2.14 -6.37 19.58
N GLY A 109 3.46 -6.22 19.76
CA GLY A 109 4.40 -7.36 19.77
C GLY A 109 4.75 -7.95 18.40
N ARG A 110 4.33 -7.29 17.31
CA ARG A 110 4.67 -7.65 15.93
C ARG A 110 5.89 -6.86 15.44
N VAL A 111 6.56 -7.37 14.41
CA VAL A 111 7.58 -6.61 13.66
C VAL A 111 7.04 -6.36 12.26
N VAL A 112 7.00 -5.08 11.86
CA VAL A 112 6.42 -4.63 10.60
C VAL A 112 7.39 -3.74 9.83
N ASP A 113 7.21 -3.69 8.51
CA ASP A 113 7.88 -2.74 7.64
C ASP A 113 7.24 -1.33 7.74
N PRO A 114 7.82 -0.29 7.10
CA PRO A 114 7.27 1.06 7.11
C PRO A 114 5.86 1.21 6.51
N LEU A 115 5.40 0.22 5.73
CA LEU A 115 4.05 0.19 5.13
C LEU A 115 3.05 -0.59 5.99
N GLY A 116 3.49 -1.08 7.16
CA GLY A 116 2.68 -1.85 8.09
C GLY A 116 2.50 -3.33 7.71
N ARG A 117 3.32 -3.87 6.81
CA ARG A 117 3.30 -5.29 6.45
C ARG A 117 4.14 -6.09 7.45
N PRO A 118 3.65 -7.24 7.95
CA PRO A 118 4.39 -8.05 8.91
C PRO A 118 5.61 -8.71 8.26
N ILE A 119 6.78 -8.56 8.91
CA ILE A 119 8.05 -9.18 8.50
C ILE A 119 8.56 -10.22 9.52
N ASP A 120 7.77 -10.49 10.57
CA ASP A 120 8.10 -11.46 11.62
C ASP A 120 7.72 -12.91 11.30
N GLY A 121 7.09 -13.17 10.13
CA GLY A 121 6.67 -14.50 9.71
C GLY A 121 5.51 -15.11 10.52
N LYS A 122 4.85 -14.33 11.39
CA LYS A 122 3.76 -14.80 12.26
C LYS A 122 2.36 -14.72 11.61
N GLY A 123 2.31 -14.58 10.28
CA GLY A 123 1.07 -14.42 9.51
C GLY A 123 0.60 -12.96 9.43
N GLU A 124 -0.59 -12.75 8.88
CA GLU A 124 -1.15 -11.42 8.66
C GLU A 124 -1.55 -10.72 9.97
N ILE A 125 -1.60 -9.39 9.93
CA ILE A 125 -2.14 -8.56 11.02
C ILE A 125 -3.51 -8.08 10.55
N LYS A 126 -4.55 -8.21 11.38
CA LYS A 126 -5.86 -7.60 11.12
C LYS A 126 -5.81 -6.15 11.61
N PRO A 127 -5.84 -5.15 10.72
CA PRO A 127 -5.86 -3.76 11.13
C PRO A 127 -7.29 -3.31 11.49
N ASP A 128 -7.40 -2.35 12.40
CA ASP A 128 -8.68 -1.76 12.80
C ASP A 128 -9.05 -0.59 11.88
N ALA A 129 -8.04 0.15 11.42
CA ALA A 129 -8.21 1.29 10.52
C ALA A 129 -6.96 1.53 9.67
N ARG A 130 -7.03 2.48 8.73
CA ARG A 130 -5.88 3.08 8.06
C ARG A 130 -5.75 4.53 8.50
N ARG A 131 -4.53 5.00 8.75
CA ARG A 131 -4.23 6.37 9.17
C ARG A 131 -3.18 6.98 8.24
N ALA A 132 -3.45 8.21 7.78
CA ALA A 132 -2.49 8.96 6.97
C ALA A 132 -1.23 9.29 7.79
N LEU A 133 -0.07 9.24 7.13
CA LEU A 133 1.22 9.51 7.77
C LEU A 133 1.45 11.02 7.98
N GLU A 134 1.02 11.86 7.04
CA GLU A 134 1.20 13.31 7.10
C GLU A 134 -0.03 14.03 7.66
N LEU A 135 -0.39 13.71 8.90
CA LEU A 135 -1.46 14.41 9.63
C LEU A 135 -0.91 15.61 10.39
N GLN A 136 -1.71 16.67 10.46
CA GLN A 136 -1.40 17.82 11.30
C GLN A 136 -1.27 17.40 12.76
N ALA A 137 -0.19 17.86 13.41
CA ALA A 137 0.04 17.64 14.83
C ALA A 137 -0.98 18.43 15.69
N PRO A 138 -1.27 17.98 16.93
CA PRO A 138 -2.19 18.70 17.82
C PRO A 138 -1.70 20.12 18.08
N SER A 139 -2.62 21.07 17.96
CA SER A 139 -2.45 22.50 18.24
C SER A 139 -2.25 22.78 19.73
N VAL A 140 -1.90 24.03 20.08
CA VAL A 140 -1.65 24.42 21.49
C VAL A 140 -2.89 24.21 22.37
N VAL A 141 -4.09 24.42 21.82
CA VAL A 141 -5.36 24.31 22.56
C VAL A 141 -5.74 22.85 22.85
N GLU A 142 -5.27 21.91 22.04
CA GLU A 142 -5.57 20.47 22.16
C GLU A 142 -4.63 19.74 23.13
N ARG A 143 -3.55 20.39 23.57
CA ARG A 143 -2.53 19.77 24.41
C ARG A 143 -2.86 19.93 25.89
N GLN A 144 -2.47 18.93 26.68
CA GLN A 144 -2.50 18.98 28.13
C GLN A 144 -1.06 18.99 28.68
N PRO A 145 -0.77 19.72 29.78
CA PRO A 145 0.49 19.57 30.50
C PRO A 145 0.67 18.11 30.96
N VAL A 146 1.89 17.59 30.79
CA VAL A 146 2.27 16.21 31.19
C VAL A 146 2.45 16.12 32.70
#